data_AF-A0A7S1Y6C1-F1
#
_entry.id   AF-A0A7S1Y6C1-F1
#
_cell.length_a   1.000
_cell.length_b   1.000
_cell.length_c   1.000
_cell.angle_alpha   90.00
_cell.angle_beta   90.00
_cell.angle_gamma   90.00
#
_symmetry.space_group_name_H-M   'P 1'
#
loop_
_entity.id
_entity.type
_entity.pdbx_description
1 polymer ?
#
loop_
_entity_poly.entity_id
_entity_poly.type
_entity_poly.pdbx_seq_one_letter_code
_entity_poly.pdbx_strand_id
1 'polypeptide(L)'
;STIRASAFLMCLGCWFRSGFNFMDNESIEQGEEPALVPYHSVVLGTVLVAAAQPFVQCTPPLLSAQWFASSERATSTAVALNFNQVGIATAFLVGGNMATSVRGLARYFGLMAILSTVLLAGTCLQYQE
;
A
#
# COMPACT_ATOMS: atom_id res chain seq x y z
N SER A 1 9.37 13.65 10.25
CA SER A 1 7.95 13.37 10.56
C SER A 1 7.66 11.88 10.54
N THR A 2 7.04 11.34 11.60
CA THR A 2 6.66 9.92 11.76
C THR A 2 5.86 9.37 10.57
N ILE A 3 5.08 10.22 9.90
CA ILE A 3 4.29 9.90 8.70
C ILE A 3 5.17 9.48 7.51
N ARG A 4 6.34 10.10 7.31
CA ARG A 4 7.26 9.74 6.22
C ARG A 4 7.93 8.40 6.49
N ALA A 5 8.29 8.14 7.73
CA ALA A 5 8.90 6.88 8.13
C ALA A 5 7.92 5.70 7.97
N SER A 6 6.65 5.87 8.36
CA SER A 6 5.63 4.83 8.16
C SER A 6 5.29 4.61 6.68
N ALA A 7 5.19 5.68 5.88
CA ALA A 7 4.99 5.56 4.43
C ALA A 7 6.14 4.81 3.75
N PHE A 8 7.40 5.11 4.13
CA PHE A 8 8.57 4.41 3.63
C PHE A 8 8.56 2.93 4.01
N LEU A 9 8.27 2.63 5.27
CA LEU A 9 8.22 1.26 5.78
C LEU A 9 7.10 0.45 5.10
N MET A 10 5.95 1.06 4.84
CA MET A 10 4.85 0.45 4.08
C MET A 10 5.24 0.19 2.62
N CYS A 11 5.89 1.16 1.95
CA CYS A 11 6.39 0.99 0.59
C CYS A 11 7.41 -0.15 0.51
N LEU A 12 8.37 -0.19 1.43
CA LEU A 12 9.35 -1.26 1.52
C LEU A 12 8.70 -2.64 1.69
N GLY A 13 7.71 -2.74 2.60
CA GLY A 13 6.97 -3.99 2.80
C GLY A 13 6.19 -4.45 1.56
N CYS A 14 5.61 -3.52 0.79
CA CYS A 14 4.96 -3.83 -0.48
C CYS A 14 5.96 -4.33 -1.54
N TRP A 15 7.17 -3.75 -1.60
CA TRP A 15 8.23 -4.23 -2.48
C TRP A 15 8.71 -5.63 -2.11
N PHE A 16 8.83 -5.96 -0.82
CA PHE A 16 9.15 -7.33 -0.38
C PHE A 16 8.06 -8.36 -0.74
N ARG A 17 6.79 -7.93 -0.80
CA ARG A 17 5.67 -8.79 -1.25
C ARG A 17 5.59 -8.95 -2.76
N SER A 18 5.97 -7.92 -3.52
CA SER A 18 5.95 -7.93 -4.98
C SER A 18 7.19 -8.57 -5.61
N GLY A 19 8.36 -8.43 -4.97
CA GLY A 19 9.64 -8.71 -5.60
C GLY A 19 9.94 -7.78 -6.79
N PHE A 20 11.04 -8.06 -7.49
CA PHE A 20 11.44 -7.32 -8.70
C PHE A 20 10.81 -7.85 -9.99
N ASN A 21 10.09 -8.98 -9.92
CA ASN A 21 9.49 -9.68 -11.07
C ASN A 21 8.19 -9.00 -11.60
N PHE A 22 7.89 -7.78 -11.15
CA PHE A 22 6.68 -7.05 -11.53
C PHE A 22 6.68 -6.59 -13.01
N MET A 23 7.85 -6.39 -13.61
CA MET A 23 8.02 -5.91 -14.98
C MET A 23 8.47 -6.98 -15.99
N ASP A 24 8.52 -8.27 -15.61
CA ASP A 24 8.76 -9.34 -16.58
C ASP A 24 7.52 -9.55 -17.45
N ASN A 25 7.31 -8.62 -18.38
CA ASN A 25 6.50 -8.78 -19.57
C ASN A 25 7.30 -9.47 -20.71
N GLU A 26 8.58 -9.79 -20.48
CA GLU A 26 9.49 -10.43 -21.44
C GLU A 26 9.68 -11.95 -21.29
N SER A 27 9.01 -12.62 -20.34
CA SER A 27 8.99 -14.10 -20.30
C SER A 27 7.98 -14.74 -21.27
N ILE A 28 7.69 -14.07 -22.39
CA ILE A 28 6.84 -14.60 -23.47
C ILE A 28 7.45 -15.86 -24.13
N GLU A 29 8.74 -16.19 -23.95
CA GLU A 29 9.38 -17.23 -24.78
C GLU A 29 9.94 -18.49 -24.10
N GLN A 30 9.93 -18.65 -22.78
CA GLN A 30 10.42 -19.90 -22.17
C GLN A 30 9.43 -20.38 -21.11
N GLY A 31 8.98 -21.63 -21.25
CA GLY A 31 7.97 -22.29 -20.42
C GLY A 31 8.41 -22.57 -18.98
N GLU A 32 8.87 -21.53 -18.28
CA GLU A 32 9.24 -21.55 -16.87
C GLU A 32 8.04 -21.12 -16.03
N GLU A 33 7.73 -21.91 -14.99
CA GLU A 33 6.65 -21.63 -14.04
C GLU A 33 6.79 -20.20 -13.48
N PRO A 34 5.71 -19.43 -13.32
CA PRO A 34 5.80 -18.07 -12.76
C PRO A 34 6.40 -18.13 -11.37
N ALA A 35 7.65 -17.64 -11.23
CA ALA A 35 8.40 -17.66 -10.00
C ALA A 35 7.72 -16.76 -8.94
N LEU A 36 6.94 -17.38 -8.07
CA LEU A 36 6.39 -16.74 -6.88
C LEU A 36 7.53 -16.23 -6.00
N VAL A 37 7.34 -15.05 -5.44
CA VAL A 37 8.23 -14.48 -4.43
C VAL A 37 8.36 -15.48 -3.26
N PRO A 38 9.58 -15.72 -2.73
CA PRO A 38 9.78 -16.68 -1.65
C PRO A 38 8.93 -16.33 -0.43
N TYR A 39 8.34 -17.35 0.20
CA TYR A 39 7.42 -17.20 1.33
C TYR A 39 7.96 -16.30 2.44
N HIS A 40 9.24 -16.45 2.80
CA HIS A 40 9.89 -15.62 3.81
C HIS A 40 9.87 -14.13 3.46
N SER A 41 10.03 -13.77 2.18
CA SER A 41 9.96 -12.38 1.72
C SER A 41 8.54 -11.83 1.82
N VAL A 42 7.53 -12.64 1.46
CA VAL A 42 6.12 -12.24 1.60
C VAL A 42 5.74 -12.04 3.07
N VAL A 43 6.19 -12.92 3.97
CA VAL A 43 5.96 -12.80 5.41
C VAL A 43 6.63 -11.55 5.96
N LEU A 44 7.91 -11.33 5.65
CA LEU A 44 8.64 -10.13 6.08
C LEU A 44 7.95 -8.86 5.58
N GLY A 45 7.58 -8.81 4.30
CA GLY A 45 6.85 -7.68 3.73
C GLY A 45 5.50 -7.46 4.39
N THR A 46 4.78 -8.53 4.74
CA THR A 46 3.50 -8.45 5.46
C THR A 46 3.68 -7.89 6.87
N VAL A 47 4.71 -8.34 7.61
CA VAL A 47 5.04 -7.83 8.94
C VAL A 47 5.41 -6.34 8.88
N LEU A 48 6.20 -5.94 7.89
CA LEU A 48 6.55 -4.53 7.69
C LEU A 48 5.30 -3.68 7.42
N VAL A 49 4.43 -4.10 6.50
CA VAL A 49 3.17 -3.39 6.24
C VAL A 49 2.31 -3.33 7.51
N ALA A 50 2.19 -4.43 8.24
CA ALA A 50 1.43 -4.49 9.49
C ALA A 50 1.99 -3.55 10.56
N ALA A 51 3.31 -3.43 10.67
CA ALA A 51 3.95 -2.50 11.59
C ALA A 51 3.71 -1.03 11.19
N ALA A 52 3.61 -0.73 9.90
CA ALA A 52 3.35 0.63 9.41
C ALA A 52 1.88 1.06 9.56
N GLN A 53 0.93 0.12 9.45
CA GLN A 53 -0.51 0.38 9.39
C GLN A 53 -1.05 1.29 10.52
N PRO A 54 -0.72 1.07 11.81
CA PRO A 54 -1.25 1.91 12.90
C PRO A 54 -0.89 3.38 12.74
N PHE A 55 0.33 3.66 12.26
CA PHE A 55 0.79 5.03 12.06
C PHE A 55 0.04 5.70 10.90
N VAL A 56 -0.21 4.97 9.81
CA VAL A 56 -0.96 5.48 8.66
C VAL A 56 -2.44 5.68 9.03
N GLN A 57 -3.03 4.78 9.81
CA GLN A 57 -4.43 4.88 10.25
C GLN A 57 -4.70 6.01 11.24
N CYS A 58 -3.73 6.34 12.10
CA CYS A 58 -3.85 7.46 13.03
C CYS A 58 -3.54 8.82 12.38
N THR A 59 -3.04 8.84 11.14
CA THR A 59 -2.65 10.08 10.45
C THR A 59 -3.84 11.00 10.11
N PRO A 60 -4.97 10.53 9.55
CA PRO A 60 -6.06 11.42 9.17
C PRO A 60 -6.70 12.20 10.33
N PRO A 61 -6.98 11.60 11.51
CA PRO A 61 -7.44 12.37 12.68
C PRO A 61 -6.43 13.42 13.14
N LEU A 62 -5.14 13.08 13.12
CA LEU A 62 -4.07 13.98 13.54
C LEU A 62 -3.95 15.20 12.60
N LEU A 63 -4.01 14.99 11.29
CA LEU A 63 -3.97 16.07 10.29
C LEU A 63 -5.23 16.92 10.30
N SER A 64 -6.41 16.28 10.43
CA SER A 64 -7.67 16.99 10.55
C SER A 64 -7.66 17.97 11.72
N ALA A 65 -7.07 17.57 12.86
CA ALA A 65 -6.91 18.44 14.01
C ALA A 65 -5.97 19.63 13.80
N GLN A 66 -5.01 19.54 12.87
CA GLN A 66 -4.08 20.62 12.54
C GLN A 66 -4.66 21.58 11.49
N TRP A 67 -5.42 21.08 10.52
CA TRP A 67 -5.88 21.87 9.36
C TRP A 67 -7.27 22.49 9.52
N PHE A 68 -8.15 21.91 10.33
CA PHE A 68 -9.54 22.37 10.47
C PHE A 68 -9.84 22.93 11.87
N ALA A 69 -10.82 23.83 11.95
CA ALA A 69 -11.35 24.34 13.21
C ALA A 69 -12.18 23.26 13.94
N SER A 70 -12.35 23.38 15.25
CA SER A 70 -12.95 22.33 16.09
C SER A 70 -14.35 21.87 15.65
N SER A 71 -15.13 22.74 15.00
CA SER A 71 -16.47 22.43 14.49
C SER A 71 -16.46 21.57 13.22
N GLU A 72 -15.40 21.63 12.41
CA GLU A 72 -15.31 20.96 11.10
C GLU A 72 -14.40 19.72 11.13
N ARG A 73 -13.58 19.57 12.18
CA ARG A 73 -12.71 18.41 12.41
C ARG A 73 -13.46 17.09 12.40
N ALA A 74 -14.65 17.03 13.01
CA ALA A 74 -15.45 15.82 13.07
C ALA A 74 -15.87 15.37 11.68
N THR A 75 -16.36 16.30 10.85
CA THR A 75 -16.76 16.04 9.47
C THR A 75 -15.57 15.62 8.61
N SER A 76 -14.45 16.34 8.69
CA SER A 76 -13.23 16.00 7.93
C SER A 76 -12.68 14.61 8.29
N THR A 77 -12.60 14.31 9.59
CA THR A 77 -12.18 12.97 10.07
C THR A 77 -13.17 11.89 9.61
N ALA A 78 -14.48 12.16 9.67
CA ALA A 78 -15.49 11.22 9.20
C ALA A 78 -15.36 10.93 7.69
N VAL A 79 -15.13 11.95 6.86
CA VAL A 79 -14.88 11.78 5.43
C VAL A 79 -13.64 10.91 5.20
N ALA A 80 -12.54 11.20 5.89
CA ALA A 80 -11.31 10.41 5.78
C ALA A 80 -11.51 8.94 6.20
N LEU A 81 -12.26 8.68 7.27
CA LEU A 81 -12.58 7.31 7.71
C LEU A 81 -13.46 6.56 6.70
N ASN A 82 -14.42 7.23 6.07
CA ASN A 82 -15.22 6.62 5.00
C ASN A 82 -14.34 6.22 3.81
N PHE A 83 -13.38 7.06 3.41
CA PHE A 83 -12.44 6.73 2.34
C PHE A 83 -11.54 5.53 2.68
N ASN A 84 -11.15 5.35 3.94
CA ASN A 84 -10.42 4.14 4.35
C ASN A 84 -11.27 2.87 4.11
N GLN A 85 -12.55 2.90 4.47
CA GLN A 85 -13.45 1.76 4.25
C GLN A 85 -13.67 1.49 2.75
N VAL A 86 -13.82 2.56 1.94
CA VAL A 86 -13.88 2.44 0.49
C VAL A 86 -12.61 1.79 -0.06
N GLY A 87 -11.43 2.23 0.39
CA GLY A 87 -10.15 1.65 -0.02
C GLY A 87 -10.03 0.16 0.29
N ILE A 88 -10.48 -0.27 1.48
CA ILE A 88 -10.52 -1.69 1.86
C ILE A 88 -11.47 -2.48 0.95
N ALA A 89 -12.68 -1.96 0.70
CA ALA A 89 -13.64 -2.60 -0.20
C ALA A 89 -13.06 -2.72 -1.63
N THR A 90 -12.43 -1.68 -2.15
CA THR A 90 -11.73 -1.70 -3.45
C THR A 90 -10.61 -2.73 -3.46
N ALA A 91 -9.80 -2.82 -2.41
CA ALA A 91 -8.72 -3.81 -2.31
C ALA A 91 -9.26 -5.25 -2.33
N PHE A 92 -10.38 -5.53 -1.65
CA PHE A 92 -11.02 -6.85 -1.71
C PHE A 92 -11.60 -7.16 -3.08
N LEU A 93 -12.25 -6.19 -3.75
CA LEU A 93 -12.78 -6.40 -5.09
C LEU A 93 -11.67 -6.64 -6.12
N VAL A 94 -10.65 -5.80 -6.14
CA VAL A 94 -9.53 -5.91 -7.09
C VAL A 94 -8.69 -7.15 -6.78
N GLY A 95 -8.33 -7.36 -5.52
CA GLY A 95 -7.59 -8.53 -5.06
C GLY A 95 -8.35 -9.83 -5.34
N GLY A 96 -9.65 -9.89 -5.07
CA GLY A 96 -10.48 -11.06 -5.33
C GLY A 96 -10.60 -11.41 -6.81
N ASN A 97 -10.69 -10.40 -7.69
CA ASN A 97 -10.72 -10.63 -9.14
C ASN A 97 -9.34 -11.03 -9.71
N MET A 98 -8.25 -10.46 -9.19
CA MET A 98 -6.90 -10.71 -9.68
C MET A 98 -6.24 -11.96 -9.10
N ALA A 99 -6.53 -12.33 -7.85
CA ALA A 99 -5.89 -13.45 -7.15
C ALA A 99 -6.44 -14.84 -7.53
N THR A 100 -7.03 -14.98 -8.72
CA THR A 100 -7.56 -16.25 -9.25
C THR A 100 -6.48 -17.16 -9.84
N SER A 101 -5.26 -16.65 -10.02
CA SER A 101 -4.10 -17.38 -10.53
C SER A 101 -2.81 -16.85 -9.89
N VAL A 102 -1.74 -17.65 -9.94
CA VAL A 102 -0.40 -17.27 -9.46
C VAL A 102 0.09 -15.97 -10.12
N ARG A 103 -0.06 -15.87 -11.44
CA ARG A 103 0.30 -14.67 -12.23
C ARG A 103 -0.54 -13.46 -11.83
N GLY A 104 -1.83 -13.64 -11.60
CA GLY A 104 -2.72 -12.57 -11.19
C GLY A 104 -2.42 -12.05 -9.78
N LEU A 105 -2.04 -12.94 -8.85
CA LEU A 105 -1.59 -12.57 -7.51
C LEU A 105 -0.29 -11.76 -7.53
N ALA A 106 0.69 -12.17 -8.36
CA ALA A 106 1.93 -11.42 -8.54
C ALA A 106 1.67 -10.01 -9.10
N ARG A 107 0.79 -9.89 -10.11
CA ARG A 107 0.35 -8.59 -10.65
C ARG A 107 -0.34 -7.73 -9.61
N TYR A 108 -1.15 -8.33 -8.73
CA TYR A 108 -1.81 -7.60 -7.64
C TYR A 108 -0.80 -7.03 -6.65
N PHE A 109 0.20 -7.82 -6.21
CA PHE A 109 1.24 -7.32 -5.31
C PHE A 109 2.09 -6.23 -5.95
N GLY A 110 2.41 -6.34 -7.23
CA GLY A 110 3.15 -5.29 -7.92
C GLY A 110 2.35 -4.01 -8.17
N LEU A 111 1.04 -4.11 -8.43
CA LEU A 111 0.15 -2.96 -8.44
C LEU A 111 0.16 -2.26 -7.07
N MET A 112 0.09 -3.01 -5.98
CA MET A 112 0.19 -2.44 -4.62
C MET A 112 1.57 -1.80 -4.36
N ALA A 113 2.66 -2.37 -4.89
CA ALA A 113 4.00 -1.79 -4.79
C ALA A 113 4.11 -0.45 -5.53
N ILE A 114 3.59 -0.35 -6.76
CA ILE A 114 3.52 0.93 -7.49
C ILE A 114 2.70 1.95 -6.70
N LEU A 115 1.47 1.58 -6.31
CA LEU A 115 0.58 2.51 -5.60
C LEU A 115 1.23 3.00 -4.31
N SER A 116 1.88 2.12 -3.56
CA SER A 116 2.62 2.49 -2.34
C SER A 116 3.82 3.41 -2.62
N THR A 117 4.49 3.25 -3.77
CA THR A 117 5.58 4.13 -4.20
C THR A 117 5.08 5.51 -4.59
N VAL A 118 3.95 5.60 -5.31
CA VAL A 118 3.30 6.87 -5.64
C VAL A 118 2.84 7.58 -4.36
N LEU A 119 2.25 6.85 -3.41
CA LEU A 119 1.84 7.39 -2.11
C LEU A 119 3.04 7.87 -1.28
N LEU A 120 4.15 7.13 -1.30
CA LEU A 120 5.40 7.56 -0.65
C LEU A 120 5.92 8.84 -1.30
N ALA A 121 5.96 8.92 -2.63
CA ALA A 121 6.39 10.12 -3.35
C ALA A 121 5.49 11.32 -3.01
N GLY A 122 4.17 11.15 -3.04
CA GLY A 122 3.22 12.18 -2.65
C GLY A 122 3.38 12.62 -1.19
N THR A 123 3.60 11.68 -0.28
CA THR A 123 3.88 11.99 1.15
C THR A 123 5.19 12.76 1.29
N CYS A 124 6.23 12.38 0.57
CA CYS A 124 7.51 13.10 0.60
C CYS A 124 7.38 14.52 0.03
N LEU A 125 6.57 14.73 -1.01
CA LEU A 125 6.29 16.06 -1.59
C LEU A 125 5.42 16.92 -0.66
N GLN A 126 4.40 16.36 -0.03
CA GLN A 126 3.48 17.09 0.85
C GLN A 126 4.14 17.56 2.15
N TYR A 127 5.12 16.81 2.67
CA TYR A 127 5.82 17.10 3.93
C TYR A 127 7.30 17.45 3.69
N GLN A 128 7.57 18.29 2.68
CA GLN A 128 8.92 18.81 2.41
C GLN A 128 9.41 19.84 3.43
N GLU A 129 8.54 20.31 4.32
CA GLU A 129 8.86 21.22 5.43
C GLU A 129 8.60 20.56 6.79
#